data_AF-A0A0A2IC79-F1
#
_entry.id   AF-A0A0A2IC79-F1
#
_cell.length_a   1.000
_cell.length_b   1.000
_cell.length_c   1.000
_cell.angle_alpha   90.00
_cell.angle_beta   90.00
_cell.angle_gamma   90.00
#
_symmetry.space_group_name_H-M   'P 1'
#
loop_
_entity.id
_entity.type
_entity.pdbx_description
1 polymer ?
#
loop_
_entity_poly.entity_id
_entity_poly.type
_entity_poly.pdbx_seq_one_letter_code
_entity_poly.pdbx_strand_id
1 'polypeptide(L)' 'MLAAFSLKRILDTTTLASTGERKPIEGGCPICFHDFETNKKTTWCQSCGSNFHEACFKKWERTLNAYHDVVHCLYW' A
#
# COMPACT_ATOMS: atom_id res chain seq x y z
N MET A 1 -43.48 -6.74 -10.07
CA MET A 1 -42.12 -6.23 -10.35
C MET A 1 -41.69 -5.40 -9.15
N LEU A 2 -40.46 -5.61 -8.65
CA LEU A 2 -39.62 -4.73 -7.81
C LEU A 2 -38.85 -5.59 -6.79
N ALA A 3 -37.63 -5.97 -7.19
CA ALA A 3 -36.67 -6.71 -6.37
C ALA A 3 -36.03 -5.76 -5.34
N ALA A 4 -36.57 -5.70 -4.12
CA ALA A 4 -36.05 -4.84 -3.05
C ALA A 4 -35.07 -5.55 -2.08
N PHE A 5 -34.68 -6.81 -2.36
CA PHE A 5 -33.89 -7.62 -1.42
C PHE A 5 -32.39 -7.69 -1.72
N SER A 6 -31.90 -7.09 -2.81
CA SER A 6 -30.52 -7.33 -3.28
C SER A 6 -29.49 -6.25 -2.95
N LEU A 7 -29.88 -5.15 -2.29
CA LEU A 7 -29.01 -3.98 -2.09
C LEU A 7 -28.43 -3.85 -0.66
N LYS A 8 -28.78 -4.73 0.28
CA LYS A 8 -28.31 -4.65 1.68
C LYS A 8 -27.17 -5.62 2.05
N ARG A 9 -26.69 -6.48 1.15
CA ARG A 9 -25.68 -7.52 1.47
C ARG A 9 -24.27 -7.27 0.92
N ILE A 10 -24.01 -6.11 0.30
CA ILE A 10 -22.67 -5.78 -0.26
C ILE A 10 -22.12 -4.51 0.38
N LEU A 11 -22.45 -4.26 1.66
CA LEU A 11 -21.86 -3.17 2.46
C LEU A 11 -20.85 -3.70 3.50
N ASP A 12 -20.32 -4.91 3.33
CA ASP A 12 -19.54 -5.58 4.40
C ASP A 12 -18.08 -5.92 4.06
N THR A 13 -17.50 -5.53 2.91
CA THR A 13 -16.07 -5.84 2.66
C THR A 13 -15.36 -4.82 1.79
N THR A 14 -15.48 -3.55 2.16
CA THR A 14 -14.37 -2.63 1.91
C THR A 14 -14.31 -1.77 3.15
N THR A 15 -13.50 -2.21 4.11
CA THR A 15 -12.91 -1.30 5.09
C THR A 15 -12.46 -0.09 4.29
N LEU A 16 -13.16 1.04 4.48
CA LEU A 16 -12.65 2.35 4.11
C LEU A 16 -11.35 2.47 4.89
N ALA A 17 -10.24 2.00 4.31
CA ALA A 17 -8.92 2.20 4.87
C ALA A 17 -8.83 3.71 5.01
N SER A 18 -8.87 4.19 6.26
CA SER A 18 -8.74 5.59 6.55
C SER A 18 -7.42 6.02 5.91
N THR A 19 -7.43 7.14 5.19
CA THR A 19 -6.20 7.73 4.67
C THR A 19 -5.23 7.88 5.84
N GLY A 20 -4.13 7.12 5.80
CA GLY A 20 -3.10 7.14 6.83
C GLY A 20 -3.02 5.96 7.79
N GLU A 21 -3.86 4.94 7.67
CA GLU A 21 -3.63 3.67 8.37
C GLU A 21 -2.74 2.70 7.58
N ARG A 22 -1.87 1.97 8.27
CA ARG A 22 -1.03 0.93 7.67
C ARG A 22 -1.90 -0.22 7.19
N LYS A 23 -1.85 -0.52 5.89
CA LYS A 23 -2.54 -1.69 5.31
C LYS A 23 -1.93 -3.00 5.81
N PRO A 24 -2.69 -4.10 5.82
CA PRO A 24 -2.14 -5.44 6.01
C PRO A 24 -0.94 -5.70 5.10
N ILE A 25 0.02 -6.49 5.58
CA ILE A 25 1.17 -6.91 4.78
C ILE A 25 0.72 -8.10 3.93
N GLU A 26 0.29 -7.81 2.72
CA GLU A 26 -0.21 -8.79 1.75
C GLU A 26 0.27 -8.45 0.33
N GLY A 27 0.26 -9.46 -0.55
CA GLY A 27 0.74 -9.32 -1.93
C GLY A 27 2.25 -9.03 -2.01
N GLY A 28 2.64 -8.18 -2.96
CA GLY A 28 4.03 -7.87 -3.28
C GLY A 28 4.44 -6.42 -3.05
N CYS A 29 5.73 -6.22 -2.78
CA CYS A 29 6.36 -4.91 -2.73
C CYS A 29 6.31 -4.23 -4.11
N PRO A 30 5.70 -3.05 -4.26
CA PRO A 30 5.49 -2.42 -5.56
C PRO A 30 6.77 -1.89 -6.23
N ILE A 31 7.89 -1.84 -5.50
CA ILE A 31 9.19 -1.41 -6.04
C ILE A 31 9.90 -2.55 -6.76
N CYS A 32 9.80 -3.78 -6.22
CA CYS A 32 10.54 -4.94 -6.73
C CYS A 32 9.65 -6.08 -7.23
N PHE A 33 8.33 -5.99 -7.04
CA PHE A 33 7.35 -7.00 -7.44
C PHE A 33 7.58 -8.39 -6.84
N HIS A 34 8.23 -8.46 -5.67
CA HIS A 34 8.38 -9.70 -4.89
C HIS A 34 7.48 -9.63 -3.64
N ASP A 35 7.00 -10.79 -3.22
CA ASP A 35 6.16 -10.96 -2.04
C ASP A 35 6.84 -10.51 -0.75
N PHE A 36 6.03 -10.12 0.24
CA PHE A 36 6.52 -9.81 1.58
C PHE A 36 6.86 -11.08 2.35
N GLU A 37 8.14 -11.25 2.67
CA GLU A 37 8.64 -12.39 3.44
C GLU A 37 8.77 -12.04 4.93
N THR A 38 8.54 -13.00 5.83
CA THR A 38 8.60 -12.81 7.29
C THR A 38 10.00 -12.44 7.81
N ASN A 39 11.05 -12.79 7.07
CA ASN A 39 12.44 -12.47 7.38
C ASN A 39 12.90 -11.09 6.86
N LYS A 40 12.06 -10.37 6.10
CA LYS A 40 12.39 -9.05 5.55
C LYS A 40 11.65 -7.95 6.29
N LYS A 41 12.39 -6.91 6.68
CA LYS A 41 11.78 -5.72 7.30
C LYS A 41 10.91 -4.97 6.28
N THR A 42 9.78 -4.48 6.77
CA THR A 42 8.83 -3.69 5.98
C THR A 42 8.66 -2.30 6.56
N THR A 43 8.55 -1.32 5.68
CA THR A 43 8.11 0.05 5.98
C THR A 43 6.80 0.34 5.25
N TRP A 44 6.15 1.46 5.52
CA TRP A 44 4.87 1.80 4.92
C TRP A 44 4.70 3.31 4.72
N CYS A 45 3.85 3.68 3.75
CA CYS A 45 3.52 5.08 3.49
C CYS A 45 2.38 5.54 4.41
N GLN A 46 2.64 6.58 5.21
CA GLN A 46 1.66 7.18 6.12
C GLN A 46 0.52 7.95 5.44
N SER A 47 0.52 8.05 4.11
CA SER A 47 -0.58 8.68 3.36
C SER A 47 -1.53 7.63 2.78
N CYS A 48 -0.99 6.65 2.03
CA CYS A 48 -1.80 5.65 1.34
C CYS A 48 -1.84 4.27 2.01
N GLY A 49 -1.10 4.07 3.09
CA GLY A 49 -1.07 2.83 3.87
C GLY A 49 -0.25 1.68 3.26
N SER A 50 0.22 1.81 2.02
CA SER A 50 0.90 0.72 1.30
C SER A 50 2.25 0.35 1.91
N ASN A 51 2.57 -0.95 1.90
CA ASN A 51 3.81 -1.51 2.44
C ASN A 51 4.93 -1.59 1.38
N PHE A 52 6.18 -1.60 1.83
CA PHE A 52 7.39 -1.76 1.03
C PHE A 52 8.43 -2.55 1.81
N HIS A 53 9.29 -3.31 1.13
CA HIS A 53 10.52 -3.78 1.77
C HIS A 53 11.37 -2.57 2.17
N GLU A 54 11.84 -2.54 3.43
CA GLU A 54 12.63 -1.41 3.94
C GLU A 54 13.86 -1.14 3.07
N ALA A 55 14.52 -2.20 2.59
CA ALA A 55 15.66 -2.10 1.70
C ALA A 55 15.29 -1.53 0.31
N CYS A 56 14.13 -1.90 -0.24
CA CYS A 56 13.66 -1.35 -1.51
C CYS A 56 13.35 0.14 -1.39
N PHE A 57 12.69 0.54 -0.30
CA PHE A 57 12.37 1.94 -0.04
C PHE A 57 13.64 2.79 0.11
N LYS A 58 14.62 2.36 0.91
CA LYS A 58 15.90 3.07 1.07
C LYS A 58 16.67 3.18 -0.25
N LYS A 59 16.62 2.16 -1.11
CA LYS A 59 17.26 2.22 -2.42
C LYS A 59 16.58 3.26 -3.31
N TRP A 60 15.25 3.26 -3.34
CA TRP A 60 14.47 4.22 -4.11
C TRP A 60 14.71 5.67 -3.67
N GLU A 61 14.68 5.91 -2.35
CA GLU A 61 15.01 7.21 -1.75
C GLU A 61 16.40 7.70 -2.18
N ARG A 62 17.42 6.85 -2.09
CA ARG A 62 18.79 7.19 -2.55
C ARG A 62 18.83 7.55 -4.03
N THR A 63 18.09 6.84 -4.87
CA THR A 63 18.03 7.12 -6.31
C THR A 63 17.41 8.50 -6.57
N LEU A 64 16.29 8.84 -5.92
CA LEU A 64 15.65 10.15 -6.10
C LEU A 64 16.51 11.30 -5.56
N ASN A 65 17.12 11.12 -4.39
CA ASN A 65 18.04 12.10 -3.82
C ASN A 65 19.22 12.38 -4.75
N ALA A 66 19.75 11.36 -5.44
CA ALA A 66 20.83 11.53 -6.43
C ALA A 66 20.40 12.35 -7.66
N TYR A 67 19.10 12.40 -7.96
CA TYR A 67 18.51 13.24 -9.00
C TYR A 67 18.00 14.59 -8.48
N HIS A 68 18.28 14.94 -7.21
CA HIS A 68 17.73 16.12 -6.56
C HIS A 68 16.19 16.18 -6.52
N ASP A 69 15.55 15.01 -6.46
CA ASP A 69 14.09 14.86 -6.31
C ASP A 69 13.75 14.32 -4.91
N VAL A 70 12.47 14.32 -4.58
CA VAL A 70 11.94 13.85 -3.28
C VAL A 70 11.10 12.58 -3.46
N VAL A 71 10.98 11.78 -2.41
CA VAL A 71 10.14 10.57 -2.44
C VAL A 71 8.66 10.96 -2.49
N HIS A 72 8.01 10.66 -3.61
CA HIS A 72 6.57 10.84 -3.79
C HIS A 72 5.81 9.56 -3.47
N CYS A 73 4.53 9.67 -3.09
CA CYS A 73 3.67 8.50 -2.94
C CYS A 73 3.44 7.83 -4.31
N LEU A 74 3.62 6.50 -4.42
CA LEU A 74 3.37 5.78 -5.69
C LEU A 74 1.88 5.69 -6.07
N TYR A 75 0.99 5.85 -5.11
CA TYR A 75 -0.45 5.64 -5.27
C TYR A 75 -1.22 6.96 -5.15
N TRP A 76 -0.63 8.05 -5.67
CA TRP A 76 -1.33 9.32 -5.86
C TRP A 76 -2.59 9.10 -6.69
#